data_AF-A0A7C2DLC7-F1
#
_entry.id   AF-A0A7C2DLC7-F1
#
_cell.length_a   1.000
_cell.length_b   1.000
_cell.length_c   1.000
_cell.angle_alpha   90.00
_cell.angle_beta   90.00
_cell.angle_gamma   90.00
#
_symmetry.space_group_name_H-M   'P 1'
#
loop_
_entity.id
_entity.type
_entity.pdbx_description
1 polymer ?
#
loop_
_entity_poly.entity_id
_entity_poly.type
_entity_poly.pdbx_seq_one_letter_code
_entity_poly.pdbx_strand_id
1 'polypeptide(L)'
;ALGRGVFVKELEAALRAGTVDLAVHSAKDLPTGEGPGLRVAAVLRRGDPRDALVSRDGSPLAGLRPGAVVGTDSPRRRAFLLAARPDLAVVPLRGNVDTRLRRLEAGACDAVVLAAVGLDRLGWGDRITERLDPAVMLPAPGQGALAVQVRAEDRAVEAWVRPLDDPATAAEVRAERAFLQAMGGGCRAPIAALARVADGRLVLQGAAVSPDGRQVVRGDASGPPQDATAIGERLARHLLAQGAGALAAEART
;
A
#
# COMPACT_ATOMS: atom_id res chain seq x y z
N ALA A 1 -12.47 -12.92 -12.87
CA ALA A 1 -12.04 -11.77 -12.05
C ALA A 1 -10.58 -11.97 -11.61
N LEU A 2 -9.62 -11.48 -12.38
CA LEU A 2 -8.18 -11.55 -12.05
C LEU A 2 -7.81 -10.30 -11.25
N GLY A 3 -7.55 -10.44 -9.95
CA GLY A 3 -7.27 -9.28 -9.09
C GLY A 3 -6.23 -9.59 -8.02
N ARG A 4 -5.04 -8.98 -8.17
CA ARG A 4 -3.87 -8.86 -7.26
C ARG A 4 -3.34 -10.12 -6.54
N GLY A 5 -4.17 -11.00 -6.02
CA GLY A 5 -3.74 -12.24 -5.36
C GLY A 5 -3.45 -13.42 -6.30
N VAL A 6 -3.81 -13.33 -7.58
CA VAL A 6 -3.55 -14.41 -8.55
C VAL A 6 -2.04 -14.61 -8.74
N PHE A 7 -1.30 -13.52 -8.97
CA PHE A 7 0.15 -13.55 -9.14
C PHE A 7 0.88 -14.04 -7.88
N VAL A 8 0.41 -13.64 -6.69
CA VAL A 8 1.01 -14.12 -5.43
C VAL A 8 0.77 -15.61 -5.26
N LYS A 9 -0.45 -16.11 -5.50
CA LYS A 9 -0.78 -17.52 -5.37
C LYS A 9 0.02 -18.40 -6.33
N GLU A 10 0.25 -17.96 -7.56
CA GLU A 10 1.08 -18.68 -8.53
C GLU A 10 2.54 -18.77 -8.08
N LEU A 11 3.10 -17.68 -7.56
CA LEU A 11 4.46 -17.66 -7.01
C LEU A 11 4.58 -18.54 -5.74
N GLU A 12 3.59 -18.48 -4.85
CA GLU A 12 3.55 -19.35 -3.67
C GLU A 12 3.44 -20.83 -4.05
N ALA A 13 2.66 -21.16 -5.09
CA ALA A 13 2.56 -22.53 -5.60
C ALA A 13 3.90 -23.00 -6.17
N ALA A 14 4.59 -22.14 -6.93
CA ALA A 14 5.92 -22.43 -7.47
C ALA A 14 6.97 -22.66 -6.36
N LEU A 15 6.96 -21.85 -5.30
CA LEU A 15 7.82 -22.01 -4.13
C LEU A 15 7.60 -23.37 -3.44
N ARG A 16 6.32 -23.72 -3.19
CA ARG A 16 5.94 -24.99 -2.55
C ARG A 16 6.25 -26.20 -3.43
N ALA A 17 6.13 -26.05 -4.75
CA ALA A 17 6.46 -27.10 -5.72
C ALA A 17 7.98 -27.25 -5.93
N GLY A 18 8.80 -26.36 -5.37
CA GLY A 18 10.26 -26.38 -5.59
C GLY A 18 10.69 -25.98 -6.99
N THR A 19 9.81 -25.37 -7.79
CA THR A 19 10.16 -24.93 -9.16
C THR A 19 10.90 -23.59 -9.18
N VAL A 20 10.83 -22.84 -8.08
CA VAL A 20 11.63 -21.65 -7.81
C VAL A 20 12.11 -21.68 -6.35
N ASP A 21 13.22 -21.02 -6.06
CA ASP A 21 13.81 -20.98 -4.71
C ASP A 21 13.35 -19.78 -3.87
N LEU A 22 13.09 -18.66 -4.54
CA LEU A 22 12.62 -17.42 -3.92
C LEU A 22 11.60 -16.73 -4.82
N ALA A 23 10.74 -15.92 -4.22
CA ALA A 23 9.82 -15.03 -4.93
C ALA A 23 9.94 -13.60 -4.37
N VAL A 24 9.89 -12.61 -5.27
CA VAL A 24 9.98 -11.19 -4.90
C VAL A 24 8.64 -10.52 -5.13
N HIS A 25 8.15 -9.84 -4.10
CA HIS A 25 6.84 -9.20 -4.10
C HIS A 25 6.95 -7.72 -3.75
N SER A 26 6.01 -6.92 -4.25
CA SER A 26 5.69 -5.66 -3.56
C SER A 26 5.02 -6.02 -2.23
N ALA A 27 5.54 -5.54 -1.10
CA ALA A 27 5.08 -5.97 0.22
C ALA A 27 3.58 -5.69 0.47
N LYS A 28 3.02 -4.66 -0.18
CA LYS A 28 1.59 -4.32 -0.14
C LYS A 28 0.66 -5.33 -0.83
N ASP A 29 1.20 -6.16 -1.71
CA ASP A 29 0.43 -7.17 -2.46
C ASP A 29 0.45 -8.53 -1.76
N LEU A 30 1.35 -8.73 -0.78
CA LEU A 30 1.36 -9.94 0.05
C LEU A 30 0.15 -9.97 1.00
N PRO A 31 -0.57 -11.10 1.09
CA PRO A 31 -1.58 -11.32 2.13
C PRO A 31 -1.02 -11.06 3.52
N THR A 32 -1.85 -10.64 4.48
CA THR A 32 -1.39 -10.33 5.86
C THR A 32 -0.91 -11.56 6.62
N GLY A 33 -1.51 -12.73 6.38
CA GLY A 33 -1.04 -14.01 6.92
C GLY A 33 0.11 -14.61 6.09
N GLU A 34 0.97 -15.38 6.74
CA GLU A 34 1.95 -16.21 6.05
C GLU A 34 1.27 -17.45 5.46
N GLY A 35 1.59 -17.77 4.21
CA GLY A 35 1.10 -18.99 3.56
C GLY A 35 1.76 -20.24 4.20
N PRO A 36 1.05 -21.38 4.31
CA PRO A 36 1.63 -22.60 4.87
C PRO A 36 2.94 -22.99 4.18
N GLY A 37 3.97 -23.30 4.97
CA GLY A 37 5.30 -23.70 4.50
C GLY A 37 6.15 -22.58 3.88
N LEU A 38 5.68 -21.33 3.91
CA LEU A 38 6.39 -20.19 3.34
C LEU A 38 6.62 -19.12 4.41
N ARG A 39 7.65 -18.29 4.22
CA ARG A 39 7.92 -17.14 5.08
C ARG A 39 8.54 -15.99 4.31
N VAL A 40 8.36 -14.77 4.80
CA VAL A 40 9.12 -13.61 4.31
C VAL A 40 10.49 -13.64 4.99
N ALA A 41 11.55 -13.88 4.22
CA ALA A 41 12.92 -13.98 4.73
C ALA A 41 13.70 -12.67 4.70
N ALA A 42 13.32 -11.74 3.83
CA ALA A 42 13.92 -10.41 3.78
C ALA A 42 12.90 -9.36 3.34
N VAL A 43 12.97 -8.18 3.94
CA VAL A 43 12.27 -6.97 3.49
C VAL A 43 13.32 -5.93 3.14
N LEU A 44 13.42 -5.59 1.86
CA LEU A 44 14.43 -4.67 1.36
C LEU A 44 14.13 -3.24 1.82
N ARG A 45 15.18 -2.41 1.86
CA ARG A 45 15.07 -0.97 2.12
C ARG A 45 13.94 -0.33 1.32
N ARG A 46 13.09 0.42 2.02
CA ARG A 46 11.90 1.04 1.45
C ARG A 46 12.25 2.14 0.44
N GLY A 47 11.60 2.10 -0.72
CA GLY A 47 11.51 3.27 -1.61
C GLY A 47 10.45 4.27 -1.12
N ASP A 48 10.20 5.33 -1.89
CA ASP A 48 9.19 6.34 -1.52
C ASP A 48 7.78 5.72 -1.38
N PRO A 49 7.19 5.69 -0.17
CA PRO A 49 5.91 5.03 0.06
C PRO A 49 4.72 5.85 -0.45
N ARG A 50 4.91 7.12 -0.84
CA ARG A 50 3.83 8.01 -1.24
C ARG A 50 3.10 7.52 -2.49
N ASP A 51 1.85 7.93 -2.59
CA ASP A 51 1.16 7.92 -3.88
C ASP A 51 1.60 9.13 -4.70
N ALA A 52 1.58 8.98 -6.02
CA ALA A 52 1.93 10.00 -6.99
C ALA A 52 0.71 10.34 -7.84
N LEU A 53 0.43 11.62 -7.99
CA LEU A 53 -0.46 12.15 -9.01
C LEU A 53 0.35 12.37 -10.29
N VAL A 54 -0.19 11.90 -11.42
CA VAL A 54 0.26 12.27 -12.75
C VAL A 54 -0.93 12.92 -13.46
N SER A 55 -0.88 14.22 -13.67
CA SER A 55 -1.92 14.98 -14.37
C SER A 55 -1.46 15.32 -15.79
N ARG A 56 -2.43 15.45 -16.70
CA ARG A 56 -2.15 15.73 -18.12
C ARG A 56 -1.64 17.16 -18.34
N ASP A 57 -2.09 18.10 -17.53
CA ASP A 57 -1.78 19.53 -17.63
C ASP A 57 -0.66 19.97 -16.67
N GLY A 58 -0.12 19.05 -15.87
CA GLY A 58 0.89 19.37 -14.86
C GLY A 58 0.32 20.04 -13.60
N SER A 59 -1.01 20.13 -13.46
CA SER A 59 -1.64 20.67 -12.26
C SER A 59 -1.49 19.72 -11.07
N PRO A 60 -1.11 20.20 -9.86
CA PRO A 60 -1.17 19.42 -8.64
C PRO A 60 -2.63 19.11 -8.26
N LEU A 61 -2.86 18.24 -7.28
CA LEU A 61 -4.20 17.81 -6.86
C LEU A 61 -5.10 19.01 -6.49
N ALA A 62 -4.55 20.00 -5.80
CA ALA A 62 -5.26 21.23 -5.44
C ALA A 62 -5.60 22.10 -6.67
N GLY A 63 -4.78 22.02 -7.73
CA GLY A 63 -4.93 22.79 -8.97
C GLY A 63 -5.86 22.14 -10.01
N LEU A 64 -6.28 20.89 -9.83
CA LEU A 64 -7.22 20.25 -10.74
C LEU A 64 -8.54 21.03 -10.80
N ARG A 65 -9.04 21.27 -12.01
CA ARG A 65 -10.34 21.93 -12.24
C ARG A 65 -11.49 21.24 -11.48
N PRO A 66 -12.55 21.98 -11.11
CA PRO A 66 -13.75 21.37 -10.54
C PRO A 66 -14.29 20.25 -11.43
N GLY A 67 -14.63 19.10 -10.84
CA GLY A 67 -15.16 17.96 -11.60
C GLY A 67 -14.12 17.18 -12.42
N ALA A 68 -12.81 17.43 -12.22
CA ALA A 68 -11.76 16.71 -12.94
C ALA A 68 -11.89 15.19 -12.78
N VAL A 69 -11.60 14.46 -13.86
CA VAL A 69 -11.69 13.00 -13.91
C VAL A 69 -10.38 12.37 -13.45
N VAL A 70 -10.39 11.61 -12.35
CA VAL A 70 -9.17 10.98 -11.80
C VAL A 70 -9.25 9.46 -11.87
N GLY A 71 -8.28 8.83 -12.55
CA GLY A 71 -8.22 7.39 -12.77
C GLY A 71 -7.52 6.61 -11.65
N THR A 72 -8.24 5.70 -10.98
CA THR A 72 -7.67 4.72 -10.04
C THR A 72 -8.63 3.54 -9.80
N ASP A 73 -8.09 2.33 -9.68
CA ASP A 73 -8.84 1.12 -9.29
C ASP A 73 -8.73 0.78 -7.79
N SER A 74 -8.00 1.59 -7.02
CA SER A 74 -7.81 1.39 -5.58
C SER A 74 -8.95 2.06 -4.79
N PRO A 75 -9.73 1.30 -4.00
CA PRO A 75 -10.75 1.87 -3.11
C PRO A 75 -10.16 2.85 -2.10
N ARG A 76 -8.98 2.54 -1.54
CA ARG A 76 -8.23 3.46 -0.68
C ARG A 76 -7.98 4.81 -1.37
N ARG A 77 -7.33 4.80 -2.54
CA ARG A 77 -7.04 6.06 -3.25
C ARG A 77 -8.30 6.84 -3.59
N ARG A 78 -9.38 6.15 -4.02
CA ARG A 78 -10.68 6.79 -4.28
C ARG A 78 -11.21 7.50 -3.04
N ALA A 79 -11.26 6.82 -1.90
CA ALA A 79 -11.79 7.37 -0.65
C ALA A 79 -10.98 8.60 -0.20
N PHE A 80 -9.64 8.51 -0.22
CA PHE A 80 -8.77 9.64 0.14
C PHE A 80 -8.86 10.81 -0.84
N LEU A 81 -8.99 10.56 -2.15
CA LEU A 81 -9.23 11.62 -3.13
C LEU A 81 -10.53 12.36 -2.84
N LEU A 82 -11.62 11.64 -2.60
CA LEU A 82 -12.93 12.23 -2.32
C LEU A 82 -12.97 12.95 -0.96
N ALA A 83 -12.20 12.48 0.03
CA ALA A 83 -12.04 13.18 1.29
C ALA A 83 -11.32 14.52 1.13
N ALA A 84 -10.33 14.60 0.23
CA ALA A 84 -9.57 15.82 -0.03
C ALA A 84 -10.28 16.77 -1.01
N ARG A 85 -10.96 16.22 -2.02
CA ARG A 85 -11.62 16.93 -3.12
C ARG A 85 -12.93 16.22 -3.50
N PRO A 86 -14.03 16.50 -2.78
CA PRO A 86 -15.32 15.84 -2.98
C PRO A 86 -15.94 16.07 -4.37
N ASP A 87 -15.46 17.08 -5.11
CA ASP A 87 -15.93 17.43 -6.44
C ASP A 87 -15.35 16.54 -7.56
N LEU A 88 -14.32 15.74 -7.30
CA LEU A 88 -13.65 14.93 -8.33
C LEU A 88 -14.52 13.78 -8.84
N ALA A 89 -14.46 13.54 -10.14
CA ALA A 89 -15.02 12.34 -10.77
C ALA A 89 -13.98 11.20 -10.77
N VAL A 90 -13.98 10.36 -9.74
CA VAL A 90 -13.02 9.24 -9.65
C VAL A 90 -13.52 8.01 -10.41
N VAL A 91 -12.77 7.61 -11.45
CA VAL A 91 -13.15 6.52 -12.38
C VAL A 91 -12.20 5.32 -12.29
N PRO A 92 -12.69 4.09 -12.50
CA PRO A 92 -11.84 2.90 -12.48
C PRO A 92 -10.85 2.89 -13.64
N LEU A 93 -9.56 2.74 -13.32
CA LEU A 93 -8.50 2.63 -14.32
C LEU A 93 -7.63 1.40 -14.05
N ARG A 94 -7.72 0.40 -14.94
CA ARG A 94 -6.99 -0.86 -14.88
C ARG A 94 -5.87 -0.92 -15.93
N GLY A 95 -4.98 -1.89 -15.76
CA GLY A 95 -3.78 -2.09 -16.58
C GLY A 95 -2.51 -1.98 -15.73
N ASN A 96 -1.38 -2.33 -16.33
CA ASN A 96 -0.06 -2.04 -15.77
C ASN A 96 0.22 -0.51 -15.82
N VAL A 97 1.33 -0.07 -15.23
CA VAL A 97 1.67 1.37 -15.15
C VAL A 97 1.69 2.03 -16.53
N ASP A 98 2.36 1.41 -17.51
CA ASP A 98 2.44 1.89 -18.90
C ASP A 98 1.05 2.11 -19.52
N THR A 99 0.17 1.10 -19.45
CA THR A 99 -1.18 1.17 -20.02
C THR A 99 -1.98 2.29 -19.39
N ARG A 100 -1.84 2.50 -18.08
CA ARG A 100 -2.54 3.58 -17.37
C ARG A 100 -2.05 4.96 -17.82
N LEU A 101 -0.74 5.13 -18.01
CA LEU A 101 -0.16 6.39 -18.49
C LEU A 101 -0.57 6.68 -19.94
N ARG A 102 -0.53 5.69 -20.83
CA ARG A 102 -1.01 5.87 -22.22
C ARG A 102 -2.49 6.26 -22.28
N ARG A 103 -3.32 5.72 -21.38
CA ARG A 103 -4.73 6.12 -21.28
C ARG A 103 -4.92 7.55 -20.77
N LEU A 104 -4.06 8.01 -19.86
CA LEU A 104 -4.03 9.42 -19.44
C LEU A 104 -3.70 10.33 -20.62
N GLU A 105 -2.64 10.01 -21.36
CA GLU A 105 -2.19 10.75 -22.55
C GLU A 105 -3.27 10.79 -23.64
N ALA A 106 -3.99 9.69 -23.83
CA ALA A 106 -5.12 9.59 -24.76
C ALA A 106 -6.41 10.32 -24.28
N GLY A 107 -6.36 11.02 -23.15
CA GLY A 107 -7.48 11.83 -22.66
C GLY A 107 -8.57 11.05 -21.92
N ALA A 108 -8.35 9.79 -21.54
CA ALA A 108 -9.36 8.99 -20.83
C ALA A 108 -9.66 9.49 -19.41
N CYS A 109 -8.78 10.31 -18.83
CA CYS A 109 -8.94 10.99 -17.55
C CYS A 109 -8.04 12.24 -17.52
N ASP A 110 -8.26 13.14 -16.58
CA ASP A 110 -7.47 14.37 -16.39
C ASP A 110 -6.20 14.11 -15.54
N ALA A 111 -6.26 13.12 -14.64
CA ALA A 111 -5.11 12.66 -13.87
C ALA A 111 -5.23 11.18 -13.49
N VAL A 112 -4.11 10.55 -13.10
CA VAL A 112 -4.08 9.20 -12.52
C VAL A 112 -3.31 9.21 -11.20
N VAL A 113 -3.68 8.31 -10.29
CA VAL A 113 -2.93 8.10 -9.05
C VAL A 113 -2.24 6.74 -9.06
N LEU A 114 -0.91 6.77 -8.95
CA LEU A 114 -0.01 5.63 -8.97
C LEU A 114 0.83 5.56 -7.69
N ALA A 115 1.60 4.49 -7.50
CA ALA A 115 2.57 4.46 -6.40
C ALA A 115 3.85 5.14 -6.88
N ALA A 116 4.39 6.09 -6.12
CA ALA A 116 5.54 6.86 -6.55
C ALA A 116 6.77 5.95 -6.81
N VAL A 117 7.03 5.01 -5.88
CA VAL A 117 8.07 3.98 -6.04
C VAL A 117 7.97 3.17 -7.35
N GLY A 118 6.76 2.98 -7.88
CA GLY A 118 6.56 2.22 -9.11
C GLY A 118 7.04 2.98 -10.34
N LEU A 119 6.83 4.29 -10.36
CA LEU A 119 7.34 5.19 -11.40
C LEU A 119 8.85 5.35 -11.28
N ASP A 120 9.36 5.52 -10.07
CA ASP A 120 10.80 5.67 -9.80
C ASP A 120 11.60 4.47 -10.29
N ARG A 121 11.15 3.25 -9.98
CA ARG A 121 11.81 2.00 -10.42
C ARG A 121 11.79 1.80 -11.94
N LEU A 122 10.86 2.43 -12.65
CA LEU A 122 10.78 2.40 -14.11
C LEU A 122 11.59 3.52 -14.77
N GLY A 123 12.23 4.40 -13.99
CA GLY A 123 12.91 5.59 -14.51
C GLY A 123 11.94 6.68 -14.97
N TRP A 124 10.70 6.66 -14.49
CA TRP A 124 9.62 7.59 -14.88
C TRP A 124 9.29 8.60 -13.78
N GLY A 125 10.24 8.89 -12.90
CA GLY A 125 10.07 9.86 -11.81
C GLY A 125 9.69 11.25 -12.30
N ASP A 126 10.22 11.68 -13.45
CA ASP A 126 9.95 12.99 -14.05
C ASP A 126 8.52 13.15 -14.56
N ARG A 127 7.78 12.04 -14.71
CA ARG A 127 6.35 12.08 -15.05
C ARG A 127 5.48 12.39 -13.84
N ILE A 128 6.02 12.36 -12.61
CA ILE A 128 5.24 12.64 -11.41
C ILE A 128 4.98 14.14 -11.31
N THR A 129 3.72 14.54 -11.41
CA THR A 129 3.30 15.92 -11.15
C THR A 129 3.43 16.26 -9.68
N GLU A 130 2.95 15.37 -8.81
CA GLU A 130 2.94 15.58 -7.37
C GLU A 130 3.10 14.26 -6.63
N ARG A 131 4.00 14.24 -5.65
CA ARG A 131 4.04 13.17 -4.65
C ARG A 131 3.14 13.58 -3.49
N LEU A 132 2.01 12.92 -3.37
CA LEU A 132 0.96 13.28 -2.43
C LEU A 132 1.45 13.13 -0.99
N ASP A 133 1.26 14.20 -0.20
CA ASP A 133 1.61 14.19 1.22
C ASP A 133 0.80 13.11 1.96
N PRO A 134 1.41 12.30 2.85
CA PRO A 134 0.69 11.33 3.68
C PRO A 134 -0.48 11.90 4.49
N ALA A 135 -0.47 13.20 4.82
CA ALA A 135 -1.61 13.89 5.43
C ALA A 135 -2.81 14.01 4.49
N VAL A 136 -2.58 14.10 3.18
CA VAL A 136 -3.62 14.10 2.15
C VAL A 136 -4.00 12.68 1.76
N MET A 137 -3.02 11.83 1.46
CA MET A 137 -3.22 10.45 1.03
C MET A 137 -2.26 9.50 1.73
N LEU A 138 -2.70 8.95 2.87
CA LEU A 138 -1.90 8.00 3.62
C LEU A 138 -1.69 6.71 2.78
N PRO A 139 -0.44 6.20 2.65
CA PRO A 139 -0.13 5.05 1.80
C PRO A 139 -0.85 3.74 2.16
N ALA A 140 -0.83 2.81 1.20
CA ALA A 140 -1.21 1.42 1.49
C ALA A 140 -0.14 0.77 2.40
N PRO A 141 -0.55 -0.07 3.37
CA PRO A 141 0.39 -0.89 4.15
C PRO A 141 1.38 -1.64 3.26
N GLY A 142 2.67 -1.54 3.54
CA GLY A 142 3.77 -2.15 2.78
C GLY A 142 4.15 -1.42 1.49
N GLN A 143 3.51 -0.31 1.11
CA GLN A 143 3.86 0.40 -0.12
C GLN A 143 5.29 0.96 -0.05
N GLY A 144 6.09 0.76 -1.11
CA GLY A 144 7.49 1.17 -1.16
C GLY A 144 8.47 0.01 -0.93
N ALA A 145 8.10 -0.97 -0.11
CA ALA A 145 8.97 -2.10 0.23
C ALA A 145 8.84 -3.27 -0.75
N LEU A 146 9.94 -3.98 -0.96
CA LEU A 146 9.96 -5.30 -1.58
C LEU A 146 10.16 -6.35 -0.50
N ALA A 147 9.46 -7.48 -0.62
CA ALA A 147 9.55 -8.61 0.28
C ALA A 147 9.99 -9.84 -0.49
N VAL A 148 10.95 -10.59 0.06
CA VAL A 148 11.45 -11.85 -0.50
C VAL A 148 10.85 -13.00 0.30
N GLN A 149 10.06 -13.83 -0.37
CA GLN A 149 9.43 -15.03 0.19
C GLN A 149 10.23 -16.27 -0.21
N VAL A 150 10.41 -17.19 0.74
CA VAL A 150 11.12 -18.46 0.57
C VAL A 150 10.33 -19.58 1.25
N ARG A 151 10.71 -20.83 1.02
CA ARG A 151 10.26 -21.98 1.81
C ARG A 151 10.75 -21.86 3.26
N ALA A 152 9.89 -22.15 4.23
CA ALA A 152 10.19 -21.92 5.65
C ALA A 152 11.35 -22.77 6.18
N GLU A 153 11.52 -23.96 5.63
CA GLU A 153 12.54 -24.95 5.96
C GLU A 153 13.87 -24.76 5.20
N ASP A 154 13.90 -23.94 4.15
CA ASP A 154 15.06 -23.78 3.27
C ASP A 154 16.07 -22.75 3.84
N ARG A 155 16.88 -23.23 4.80
CA ARG A 155 17.88 -22.42 5.50
C ARG A 155 19.00 -21.92 4.59
N ALA A 156 19.30 -22.64 3.50
CA ALA A 156 20.35 -22.25 2.57
C ALA A 156 19.92 -21.01 1.78
N VAL A 157 18.70 -21.02 1.21
CA VAL A 157 18.15 -19.87 0.49
C VAL A 157 17.89 -18.70 1.45
N GLU A 158 17.40 -18.96 2.67
CA GLU A 158 17.27 -17.91 3.70
C GLU A 158 18.60 -17.19 3.95
N ALA A 159 19.71 -17.94 4.04
CA ALA A 159 21.03 -17.35 4.23
C ALA A 159 21.48 -16.47 3.05
N TRP A 160 21.11 -16.82 1.82
CA TRP A 160 21.44 -16.03 0.62
C TRP A 160 20.74 -14.66 0.60
N VAL A 161 19.49 -14.60 1.05
CA VAL A 161 18.67 -13.38 0.97
C VAL A 161 18.79 -12.50 2.20
N ARG A 162 19.27 -13.04 3.34
CA ARG A 162 19.44 -12.31 4.60
C ARG A 162 20.21 -10.99 4.48
N PRO A 163 21.29 -10.86 3.67
CA PRO A 163 21.98 -9.58 3.49
C PRO A 163 21.13 -8.47 2.84
N LEU A 164 20.00 -8.82 2.22
CA LEU A 164 19.07 -7.87 1.61
C LEU A 164 18.08 -7.27 2.63
N ASP A 165 17.96 -7.87 3.82
CA ASP A 165 17.00 -7.45 4.83
C ASP A 165 17.40 -6.10 5.45
N ASP A 166 16.46 -5.18 5.48
CA ASP A 166 16.57 -3.89 6.16
C ASP A 166 15.70 -3.94 7.44
N PRO A 167 16.30 -4.08 8.63
CA PRO A 167 15.55 -4.31 9.87
C PRO A 167 14.55 -3.19 10.20
N ALA A 168 14.88 -1.94 9.84
CA ALA A 168 13.99 -0.80 10.02
C ALA A 168 12.74 -0.94 9.15
N THR A 169 12.90 -1.15 7.84
CA THR A 169 11.79 -1.37 6.91
C THR A 169 10.99 -2.62 7.30
N ALA A 170 11.66 -3.69 7.73
CA ALA A 170 10.97 -4.89 8.20
C ALA A 170 10.06 -4.61 9.41
N ALA A 171 10.52 -3.80 10.38
CA ALA A 171 9.70 -3.40 11.51
C ALA A 171 8.53 -2.49 11.09
N GLU A 172 8.77 -1.51 10.22
CA GLU A 172 7.73 -0.64 9.66
C GLU A 172 6.62 -1.45 8.98
N VAL A 173 7.00 -2.32 8.03
CA VAL A 173 6.08 -3.15 7.27
C VAL A 173 5.34 -4.12 8.18
N ARG A 174 5.99 -4.67 9.22
CA ARG A 174 5.35 -5.54 10.22
C ARG A 174 4.26 -4.80 10.99
N ALA A 175 4.52 -3.57 11.45
CA ALA A 175 3.53 -2.77 12.17
C ALA A 175 2.33 -2.42 11.29
N GLU A 176 2.58 -2.00 10.05
CA GLU A 176 1.52 -1.67 9.08
C GLU A 176 0.64 -2.88 8.73
N ARG A 177 1.24 -4.06 8.57
CA ARG A 177 0.52 -5.30 8.27
C ARG A 177 -0.29 -5.82 9.46
N ALA A 178 0.28 -5.74 10.67
CA ALA A 178 -0.43 -6.10 11.90
C ALA A 178 -1.65 -5.19 12.11
N PHE A 179 -1.50 -3.88 11.86
CA PHE A 179 -2.63 -2.95 11.85
C PHE A 179 -3.70 -3.35 10.83
N LEU A 180 -3.33 -3.59 9.56
CA LEU A 180 -4.29 -3.97 8.52
C LEU A 180 -5.04 -5.27 8.86
N GLN A 181 -4.33 -6.26 9.40
CA GLN A 181 -4.92 -7.53 9.82
C GLN A 181 -5.92 -7.32 10.97
N ALA A 182 -5.52 -6.59 12.01
CA ALA A 182 -6.36 -6.33 13.18
C ALA A 182 -7.60 -5.47 12.84
N MET A 183 -7.52 -4.62 11.81
CA MET A 183 -8.66 -3.87 11.29
C MET A 183 -9.70 -4.74 10.55
N GLY A 184 -9.45 -6.05 10.36
CA GLY A 184 -10.30 -6.91 9.53
C GLY A 184 -10.32 -6.48 8.06
N GLY A 185 -9.27 -5.77 7.63
CA GLY A 185 -9.13 -5.19 6.31
C GLY A 185 -8.67 -6.21 5.28
N GLY A 186 -9.52 -6.51 4.29
CA GLY A 186 -9.07 -7.11 3.03
C GLY A 186 -8.53 -6.05 2.07
N CYS A 187 -7.91 -6.46 0.95
CA CYS A 187 -7.34 -5.57 -0.08
C CYS A 187 -8.29 -4.51 -0.67
N ARG A 188 -9.60 -4.60 -0.40
CA ARG A 188 -10.63 -3.67 -0.88
C ARG A 188 -11.07 -2.63 0.16
N ALA A 189 -10.69 -2.79 1.42
CA ALA A 189 -11.05 -1.82 2.44
C ALA A 189 -10.25 -0.52 2.23
N PRO A 190 -10.88 0.67 2.38
CA PRO A 190 -10.23 1.98 2.30
C PRO A 190 -9.40 2.28 3.56
N ILE A 191 -8.47 1.38 3.87
CA ILE A 191 -7.56 1.43 5.02
C ILE A 191 -6.17 1.81 4.53
N ALA A 192 -5.49 2.64 5.30
CA ALA A 192 -4.15 3.13 5.03
C ALA A 192 -3.28 3.03 6.28
N ALA A 193 -1.98 2.82 6.08
CA ALA A 193 -1.01 2.86 7.16
C ALA A 193 0.38 3.25 6.65
N LEU A 194 1.12 3.97 7.47
CA LEU A 194 2.52 4.29 7.25
C LEU A 194 3.25 4.28 8.59
N ALA A 195 4.20 3.38 8.73
CA ALA A 195 5.17 3.35 9.81
C ALA A 195 6.49 3.95 9.34
N ARG A 196 7.17 4.61 10.26
CA ARG A 196 8.55 5.07 10.09
C ARG A 196 9.35 4.75 11.34
N VAL A 197 10.56 4.23 11.17
CA VAL A 197 11.55 4.11 12.23
C VAL A 197 12.51 5.30 12.14
N ALA A 198 12.56 6.11 13.19
CA ALA A 198 13.49 7.22 13.34
C ALA A 198 13.95 7.29 14.80
N ASP A 199 15.24 7.57 15.02
CA ASP A 199 15.83 7.73 16.37
C ASP A 199 15.48 6.59 17.35
N GLY A 200 15.51 5.34 16.84
CA GLY A 200 15.21 4.15 17.63
C GLY A 200 13.74 3.97 18.02
N ARG A 201 12.83 4.77 17.46
CA ARG A 201 11.38 4.66 17.69
C ARG A 201 10.63 4.39 16.39
N LEU A 202 9.65 3.50 16.46
CA LEU A 202 8.67 3.27 15.41
C LEU A 202 7.46 4.16 15.68
N VAL A 203 7.07 4.96 14.68
CA VAL A 203 5.82 5.74 14.67
C VAL A 203 4.96 5.20 13.55
N LEU A 204 3.77 4.71 13.89
CA LEU A 204 2.77 4.19 12.96
C LEU A 204 1.60 5.16 12.89
N GLN A 205 1.29 5.63 11.69
CA GLN A 205 0.04 6.32 11.37
C GLN A 205 -0.91 5.35 10.69
N GLY A 206 -2.20 5.44 11.03
CA GLY A 206 -3.25 4.59 10.48
C GLY A 206 -4.53 5.38 10.21
N ALA A 207 -5.28 4.96 9.20
CA ALA A 207 -6.54 5.61 8.85
C ALA A 207 -7.52 4.66 8.14
N ALA A 208 -8.80 4.93 8.33
CA ALA A 208 -9.91 4.37 7.56
C ALA A 208 -10.81 5.51 7.05
N VAL A 209 -11.30 5.39 5.82
CA VAL A 209 -12.11 6.43 5.17
C VAL A 209 -13.38 5.79 4.61
N SER A 210 -14.56 6.40 4.74
CA SER A 210 -15.76 5.91 4.05
C SER A 210 -15.53 5.86 2.52
N PRO A 211 -16.18 4.96 1.78
CA PRO A 211 -16.00 4.87 0.33
C PRO A 211 -16.23 6.20 -0.41
N ASP A 212 -17.14 7.04 0.08
CA ASP A 212 -17.48 8.36 -0.45
C ASP A 212 -16.57 9.50 0.04
N GLY A 213 -15.62 9.23 0.93
CA GLY A 213 -14.68 10.22 1.46
C GLY A 213 -15.22 11.10 2.59
N ARG A 214 -16.50 10.99 2.98
CA ARG A 214 -17.14 11.90 3.95
C ARG A 214 -16.74 11.67 5.40
N GLN A 215 -16.39 10.43 5.76
CA GLN A 215 -15.98 10.07 7.11
C GLN A 215 -14.55 9.59 7.09
N VAL A 216 -13.75 10.12 8.01
CA VAL A 216 -12.32 9.78 8.14
C VAL A 216 -12.05 9.53 9.60
N VAL A 217 -11.51 8.35 9.92
CA VAL A 217 -10.96 8.03 11.24
C VAL A 217 -9.45 7.87 11.07
N ARG A 218 -8.66 8.63 11.84
CA ARG A 218 -7.19 8.58 11.83
C ARG A 218 -6.65 8.52 13.25
N GLY A 219 -5.45 7.99 13.38
CA GLY A 219 -4.67 8.09 14.59
C GLY A 219 -3.26 7.58 14.39
N ASP A 220 -2.50 7.61 15.46
CA ASP A 220 -1.13 7.13 15.48
C ASP A 220 -0.85 6.34 16.77
N ALA A 221 0.22 5.55 16.70
CA ALA A 221 0.79 4.87 17.84
C ALA A 221 2.31 4.81 17.66
N SER A 222 3.05 4.87 18.76
CA SER A 222 4.51 4.71 18.73
C SER A 222 5.02 3.73 19.78
N GLY A 223 6.25 3.29 19.60
CA GLY A 223 6.95 2.41 20.53
C GLY A 223 8.30 1.94 19.98
N PRO A 224 8.97 1.03 20.70
CA PRO A 224 10.18 0.37 20.22
C PRO A 224 9.91 -0.45 18.94
N PRO A 225 10.83 -0.50 17.96
CA PRO A 225 10.65 -1.30 16.74
C PRO A 225 10.41 -2.80 16.98
N GLN A 226 10.95 -3.37 18.06
CA GLN A 226 10.66 -4.77 18.43
C GLN A 226 9.17 -5.03 18.72
N ASP A 227 8.41 -4.01 19.10
CA ASP A 227 6.98 -4.10 19.43
C ASP A 227 6.09 -3.82 18.21
N ALA A 228 6.64 -3.80 16.99
CA ALA A 228 5.94 -3.43 15.76
C ALA A 228 4.54 -4.04 15.64
N THR A 229 4.39 -5.35 15.86
CA THR A 229 3.09 -6.04 15.82
C THR A 229 2.12 -5.47 16.86
N ALA A 230 2.55 -5.34 18.11
CA ALA A 230 1.72 -4.83 19.21
C ALA A 230 1.33 -3.35 19.01
N ILE A 231 2.21 -2.55 18.40
CA ILE A 231 1.91 -1.16 18.00
C ILE A 231 0.78 -1.15 16.96
N GLY A 232 0.88 -1.99 15.92
CA GLY A 232 -0.14 -2.11 14.88
C GLY A 232 -1.50 -2.53 15.40
N GLU A 233 -1.54 -3.57 16.23
CA GLU A 233 -2.78 -4.06 16.84
C GLU A 233 -3.41 -3.04 17.80
N ARG A 234 -2.59 -2.32 18.58
CA ARG A 234 -3.08 -1.28 19.50
C ARG A 234 -3.74 -0.14 18.74
N LEU A 235 -3.10 0.33 17.66
CA LEU A 235 -3.69 1.37 16.81
C LEU A 235 -4.99 0.88 16.18
N ALA A 236 -5.04 -0.35 15.69
CA ALA A 236 -6.25 -0.91 15.10
C ALA A 236 -7.41 -0.94 16.12
N ARG A 237 -7.18 -1.44 17.34
CA ARG A 237 -8.19 -1.42 18.41
C ARG A 237 -8.68 -0.01 18.72
N HIS A 238 -7.77 0.95 18.77
CA HIS A 238 -8.11 2.36 19.02
C HIS A 238 -9.03 2.93 17.93
N LEU A 239 -8.71 2.72 16.64
CA LEU A 239 -9.54 3.22 15.55
C LEU A 239 -10.87 2.47 15.41
N LEU A 240 -10.89 1.17 15.67
CA LEU A 240 -12.13 0.38 15.69
C LEU A 240 -13.11 0.89 16.74
N ALA A 241 -12.63 1.26 17.93
CA ALA A 241 -13.45 1.88 18.97
C ALA A 241 -14.03 3.26 18.57
N GLN A 242 -13.43 3.91 17.57
CA GLN A 242 -13.91 5.17 16.99
C GLN A 242 -14.81 4.98 15.76
N GLY A 243 -15.22 3.74 15.46
CA GLY A 243 -16.15 3.45 14.36
C GLY A 243 -15.49 3.14 13.01
N ALA A 244 -14.15 3.02 12.95
CA ALA A 244 -13.45 2.70 11.70
C ALA A 244 -13.88 1.35 11.08
N GLY A 245 -14.41 0.43 11.89
CA GLY A 245 -14.92 -0.86 11.43
C GLY A 245 -16.12 -0.74 10.48
N ALA A 246 -17.01 0.24 10.71
CA ALA A 246 -18.16 0.50 9.84
C ALA A 246 -17.71 0.97 8.44
N LEU A 247 -16.73 1.88 8.40
CA LEU A 247 -16.17 2.44 7.16
C LEU A 247 -15.52 1.35 6.29
N ALA A 248 -14.83 0.40 6.92
CA ALA A 248 -14.21 -0.72 6.23
C ALA A 248 -15.23 -1.75 5.70
N ALA A 249 -16.41 -1.84 6.31
CA ALA A 249 -17.47 -2.77 5.92
C ALA A 249 -18.31 -2.27 4.74
N GLU A 250 -18.62 -0.98 4.69
CA GLU A 250 -19.39 -0.33 3.60
C GLU A 250 -18.72 -0.50 2.22
N ALA A 251 -17.40 -0.67 2.17
CA ALA A 251 -16.66 -0.92 0.93
C ALA A 251 -16.81 -2.34 0.36
N ARG A 252 -17.47 -3.27 1.08
CA ARG A 252 -17.63 -4.67 0.69
C ARG A 252 -18.99 -4.99 0.05
N THR A 253 -19.96 -4.09 0.24
CA THR A 253 -21.27 -4.07 -0.43
C THR A 253 -21.18 -3.37 -1.77
#